data_AF-A0A947WZ78-F1
#
_entry.id   AF-A0A947WZ78-F1
#
_cell.length_a   1.000
_cell.length_b   1.000
_cell.length_c   1.000
_cell.angle_alpha   90.00
_cell.angle_beta   90.00
_cell.angle_gamma   90.00
#
_symmetry.space_group_name_H-M   'P 1'
#
loop_
_entity.id
_entity.type
_entity.pdbx_description
1 polymer ?
#
loop_
_entity_poly.entity_id
_entity_poly.type
_entity_poly.pdbx_seq_one_letter_code
_entity_poly.pdbx_strand_id
1 'polypeptide(L)'
;MAAGKNSLLGNWTCQGDGGTTSLSFQSTSSLLYDGEMSSYRLQGDAIMVQGDWGEEAYRYTLKGNRLQVIFPEGDRISCKRVTAASRQAENGSRAQGGDAQLRGRLCQWSGSSSSYSGSSYSRTASIEFDGQGNALYSSESSYSGNAGMAYGNSGGTRGQYRVEGDQVTIRLEDGSNVVARVNMRQNDGRITELMANGKLWATGLCQ
;
A
#
# COMPACT_ATOMS: atom_id res chain seq x y z
N MET A 1 11.72 -31.74 -3.82
CA MET A 1 12.50 -30.82 -2.96
C MET A 1 11.58 -29.67 -2.60
N ALA A 2 11.23 -29.52 -1.33
CA ALA A 2 10.23 -28.57 -0.86
C ALA A 2 10.81 -27.15 -0.81
N ALA A 3 10.28 -26.23 -1.62
CA ALA A 3 10.52 -24.80 -1.43
C ALA A 3 9.84 -24.40 -0.11
N GLY A 4 10.64 -24.17 0.93
CA GLY A 4 10.15 -23.89 2.28
C GLY A 4 9.36 -22.59 2.32
N LYS A 5 8.34 -22.52 3.21
CA LYS A 5 7.42 -21.38 3.37
C LYS A 5 8.05 -19.97 3.40
N ASN A 6 9.33 -19.85 3.77
CA ASN A 6 10.07 -18.58 3.76
C ASN A 6 10.64 -18.17 2.40
N SER A 7 10.56 -19.02 1.38
CA SER A 7 11.21 -18.77 0.09
C SER A 7 10.46 -17.78 -0.79
N LEU A 8 9.18 -17.46 -0.53
CA LEU A 8 8.42 -16.52 -1.35
C LEU A 8 8.47 -15.07 -0.87
N LEU A 9 8.85 -14.84 0.40
CA LEU A 9 8.93 -13.52 1.01
C LEU A 9 9.73 -12.52 0.17
N GLY A 10 9.22 -11.29 0.04
CA GLY A 10 9.86 -10.21 -0.70
C GLY A 10 9.07 -9.76 -1.94
N ASN A 11 9.70 -8.88 -2.71
CA ASN A 11 9.08 -8.20 -3.84
C ASN A 11 9.41 -8.89 -5.16
N TRP A 12 8.44 -8.88 -6.05
CA TRP A 12 8.47 -9.54 -7.34
C TRP A 12 7.87 -8.62 -8.40
N THR A 13 8.51 -8.59 -9.56
CA THR A 13 7.96 -7.96 -10.76
C THR A 13 7.46 -9.07 -11.66
N CYS A 14 6.16 -9.09 -11.92
CA CYS A 14 5.47 -10.10 -12.71
C CYS A 14 5.15 -9.58 -14.10
N GLN A 15 5.31 -10.43 -15.10
CA GLN A 15 4.93 -10.16 -16.48
C GLN A 15 3.90 -11.20 -16.92
N GLY A 16 2.77 -10.72 -17.42
CA GLY A 16 1.68 -11.52 -17.98
C GLY A 16 1.03 -10.82 -19.17
N ASP A 17 -0.08 -11.36 -19.65
CA ASP A 17 -0.75 -10.86 -20.86
C ASP A 17 -1.35 -9.45 -20.68
N GLY A 18 -1.69 -9.07 -19.45
CA GLY A 18 -2.15 -7.72 -19.08
C GLY A 18 -1.05 -6.69 -18.82
N GLY A 19 0.23 -7.05 -19.00
CA GLY A 19 1.37 -6.16 -18.77
C GLY A 19 2.22 -6.52 -17.55
N THR A 20 2.93 -5.53 -17.01
CA THR A 20 3.81 -5.71 -15.85
C THR A 20 3.06 -5.36 -14.58
N THR A 21 2.98 -6.30 -13.63
CA THR A 21 2.34 -6.14 -12.32
C THR A 21 3.34 -6.35 -11.19
N SER A 22 3.03 -5.84 -10.01
CA SER A 22 3.84 -6.06 -8.80
C SER A 22 3.21 -7.14 -7.92
N LEU A 23 4.05 -8.00 -7.34
CA LEU A 23 3.63 -8.99 -6.35
C LEU A 23 4.58 -8.92 -5.17
N SER A 24 4.07 -8.76 -3.95
CA SER A 24 4.88 -8.70 -2.75
C SER A 24 4.33 -9.64 -1.69
N PHE A 25 5.15 -10.60 -1.25
CA PHE A 25 4.83 -11.40 -0.08
C PHE A 25 5.38 -10.67 1.15
N GLN A 26 4.49 -9.97 1.85
CA GLN A 26 4.85 -9.08 2.96
C GLN A 26 5.11 -9.85 4.25
N SER A 27 4.40 -10.97 4.45
CA SER A 27 4.58 -11.87 5.58
C SER A 27 4.31 -13.32 5.16
N THR A 28 4.31 -14.25 6.10
CA THR A 28 3.96 -15.66 5.86
C THR A 28 2.48 -15.88 5.53
N SER A 29 1.63 -14.86 5.67
CA SER A 29 0.19 -14.96 5.45
C SER A 29 -0.46 -13.75 4.76
N SER A 30 0.32 -12.75 4.36
CA SER A 30 -0.17 -11.57 3.62
C SER A 30 0.64 -11.32 2.37
N LEU A 31 -0.06 -11.10 1.26
CA LEU A 31 0.51 -10.69 -0.02
C LEU A 31 -0.16 -9.42 -0.54
N LEU A 32 0.54 -8.73 -1.43
CA LEU A 32 0.08 -7.55 -2.15
C LEU A 32 0.25 -7.83 -3.65
N TYR A 33 -0.83 -7.87 -4.41
CA TYR A 33 -0.81 -8.05 -5.87
C TYR A 33 -1.39 -6.81 -6.53
N ASP A 34 -0.59 -6.12 -7.35
CA ASP A 34 -0.93 -4.85 -8.01
C ASP A 34 -1.53 -3.79 -7.05
N GLY A 35 -1.08 -3.79 -5.79
CA GLY A 35 -1.58 -2.88 -4.75
C GLY A 35 -2.83 -3.36 -4.00
N GLU A 36 -3.39 -4.51 -4.37
CA GLU A 36 -4.48 -5.16 -3.64
C GLU A 36 -3.91 -6.15 -2.61
N MET A 37 -4.29 -5.99 -1.34
CA MET A 37 -3.81 -6.83 -0.25
C MET A 37 -4.74 -8.02 -0.06
N SER A 38 -4.17 -9.22 0.00
CA SER A 38 -4.91 -10.45 0.24
C SER A 38 -4.19 -11.33 1.25
N SER A 39 -4.96 -12.09 2.02
CA SER A 39 -4.39 -13.14 2.85
C SER A 39 -4.07 -14.36 1.99
N TYR A 40 -2.99 -15.05 2.33
CA TYR A 40 -2.62 -16.29 1.66
C TYR A 40 -2.11 -17.35 2.63
N ARG A 41 -2.13 -18.60 2.19
CA ARG A 41 -1.43 -19.71 2.83
C ARG A 41 -0.80 -20.62 1.79
N LEU A 42 0.36 -21.20 2.11
CA LEU A 42 1.02 -22.15 1.24
C LEU A 42 0.57 -23.56 1.58
N GLN A 43 0.05 -24.28 0.58
CA GLN A 43 -0.38 -25.67 0.68
C GLN A 43 0.24 -26.47 -0.47
N GLY A 44 1.33 -27.18 -0.18
CA GLY A 44 2.08 -27.93 -1.20
C GLY A 44 2.70 -26.99 -2.25
N ASP A 45 2.33 -27.20 -3.51
CA ASP A 45 2.71 -26.40 -4.68
C ASP A 45 1.68 -25.32 -5.05
N ALA A 46 0.74 -25.02 -4.16
CA ALA A 46 -0.26 -23.98 -4.33
C ALA A 46 -0.13 -22.85 -3.29
N ILE A 47 -0.37 -21.63 -3.77
CA ILE A 47 -0.67 -20.45 -2.98
C ILE A 47 -2.20 -20.39 -2.90
N MET A 48 -2.74 -20.61 -1.71
CA MET A 48 -4.17 -20.44 -1.46
C MET A 48 -4.40 -18.98 -1.09
N VAL A 49 -5.15 -18.24 -1.89
CA VAL A 49 -5.48 -16.83 -1.66
C VAL A 49 -6.95 -16.74 -1.27
N GLN A 50 -7.26 -15.95 -0.24
CA GLN A 50 -8.64 -15.68 0.13
C GLN A 50 -9.23 -14.63 -0.82
N GLY A 51 -10.18 -15.04 -1.65
CA GLY A 51 -10.99 -14.15 -2.48
C GLY A 51 -12.41 -13.97 -1.94
N ASP A 52 -13.21 -13.18 -2.65
CA ASP A 52 -14.60 -12.85 -2.28
C ASP A 52 -15.54 -14.07 -2.28
N TRP A 53 -15.23 -15.07 -3.11
CA TRP A 53 -16.07 -16.25 -3.34
C TRP A 53 -15.52 -17.52 -2.68
N GLY A 54 -14.40 -17.41 -1.97
CA GLY A 54 -13.75 -18.53 -1.30
C GLY A 54 -12.23 -18.50 -1.46
N GLU A 55 -11.59 -19.59 -1.03
CA GLU A 55 -10.16 -19.76 -1.27
C GLU A 55 -9.90 -20.21 -2.71
N GLU A 56 -8.99 -19.53 -3.37
CA GLU A 56 -8.55 -19.84 -4.73
C GLU A 56 -7.12 -20.40 -4.68
N ALA A 57 -6.88 -21.47 -5.45
CA ALA A 57 -5.62 -22.19 -5.45
C ALA A 57 -4.78 -21.84 -6.68
N TYR A 58 -3.71 -21.07 -6.47
CA TYR A 58 -2.76 -20.68 -7.52
C TYR A 58 -1.55 -21.60 -7.48
N ARG A 59 -1.38 -22.44 -8.51
CA ARG A 59 -0.20 -23.30 -8.56
C ARG A 59 1.04 -22.47 -8.83
N TYR A 60 2.16 -22.82 -8.20
CA TYR A 60 3.40 -22.09 -8.39
C TYR A 60 4.62 -22.99 -8.54
N THR A 61 5.62 -22.48 -9.23
CA THR A 61 6.96 -23.08 -9.26
C THR A 61 7.99 -22.01 -8.96
N LEU A 62 8.82 -22.26 -7.95
CA LEU A 62 9.91 -21.38 -7.59
C LEU A 62 11.25 -21.99 -7.99
N LYS A 63 12.01 -21.29 -8.85
CA LYS A 63 13.38 -21.64 -9.26
C LYS A 63 14.30 -20.43 -9.06
N GLY A 64 14.99 -20.40 -7.92
CA GLY A 64 15.87 -19.29 -7.55
C GLY A 64 15.10 -17.97 -7.40
N ASN A 65 15.40 -16.99 -8.26
CA ASN A 65 14.75 -15.67 -8.30
C ASN A 65 13.62 -15.59 -9.33
N ARG A 66 13.14 -16.72 -9.86
CA ARG A 66 11.99 -16.79 -10.76
C ARG A 66 10.85 -17.56 -10.11
N LEU A 67 9.71 -16.91 -10.00
CA LEU A 67 8.45 -17.46 -9.55
C LEU A 67 7.52 -17.50 -10.75
N GLN A 68 7.02 -18.68 -11.09
CA GLN A 68 5.96 -18.84 -12.07
C GLN A 68 4.68 -19.17 -11.33
N VAL A 69 3.60 -18.44 -11.60
CA VAL A 69 2.28 -18.68 -11.03
C VAL A 69 1.33 -19.04 -12.15
N ILE A 70 0.48 -20.04 -11.92
CA ILE A 70 -0.55 -20.52 -12.83
C ILE A 70 -1.90 -20.25 -12.16
N PHE A 71 -2.73 -19.48 -12.84
CA PHE A 71 -4.06 -19.11 -12.42
C PHE A 71 -5.01 -20.30 -12.55
N PRO A 72 -6.12 -20.34 -11.78
CA PRO A 72 -7.14 -21.38 -11.90
C PRO A 72 -7.68 -21.55 -13.33
N GLU A 73 -7.82 -20.46 -14.08
CA GLU A 73 -8.23 -20.44 -15.49
C GLU A 73 -7.16 -20.96 -16.46
N GLY A 74 -5.92 -21.17 -16.00
CA GLY A 74 -4.81 -21.73 -16.78
C GLY A 74 -3.78 -20.71 -17.25
N ASP A 75 -4.07 -19.42 -17.12
CA ASP A 75 -3.17 -18.32 -17.43
C ASP A 75 -1.92 -18.35 -16.56
N ARG A 76 -0.84 -17.72 -17.04
CA ARG A 76 0.48 -17.82 -16.40
C ARG A 76 1.14 -16.46 -16.30
N ILE A 77 1.66 -16.17 -15.13
CA ILE A 77 2.55 -15.02 -14.92
C ILE A 77 3.95 -15.49 -14.55
N SER A 78 4.95 -14.79 -15.07
CA SER A 78 6.35 -15.01 -14.74
C SER A 78 6.87 -13.83 -13.93
N CYS A 79 7.26 -14.10 -12.70
CA CYS A 79 7.73 -13.12 -11.75
C CYS A 79 9.23 -13.25 -11.51
N LYS A 80 9.94 -12.12 -11.52
CA LYS A 80 11.35 -12.04 -11.14
C LYS A 80 11.49 -11.34 -9.80
N ARG A 81 12.21 -11.96 -8.86
CA ARG A 81 12.48 -11.37 -7.55
C ARG A 81 13.28 -10.09 -7.74
N VAL A 82 12.83 -9.01 -7.11
CA VAL A 82 13.57 -7.76 -7.02
C VAL A 82 14.58 -7.91 -5.89
N THR A 83 15.82 -8.25 -6.25
CA THR A 83 16.94 -8.26 -5.29
C THR A 83 17.36 -6.82 -4.99
N ALA A 84 17.83 -6.54 -3.77
CA ALA A 84 18.30 -5.20 -3.39
C ALA A 84 19.40 -4.65 -4.33
N ALA A 85 20.10 -5.51 -5.08
CA ALA A 85 21.11 -5.14 -6.09
C ALA A 85 20.54 -4.62 -7.43
N SER A 86 19.23 -4.77 -7.70
CA SER A 86 18.57 -4.18 -8.87
C SER A 86 17.91 -2.83 -8.58
N ARG A 87 18.17 -2.23 -7.40
CA ARG A 87 17.79 -0.85 -7.06
C ARG A 87 18.71 0.22 -7.67
N GLN A 88 19.60 -0.16 -8.59
CA GLN A 88 20.68 0.71 -9.07
C GLN A 88 20.78 0.86 -10.60
N ALA A 89 19.78 0.41 -11.36
CA ALA A 89 19.78 0.54 -12.81
C ALA A 89 18.57 1.32 -13.36
N GLU A 90 18.06 2.30 -12.60
CA GLU A 90 17.37 3.47 -13.15
C GLU A 90 17.84 4.69 -12.35
N ASN A 91 19.13 5.00 -12.48
CA ASN A 91 19.70 6.23 -11.96
C ASN A 91 20.04 7.12 -13.15
N GLY A 92 19.20 8.13 -13.33
CA GLY A 92 19.31 9.16 -14.35
C GLY A 92 18.02 9.97 -14.30
N SER A 93 17.69 10.68 -13.22
CA SER A 93 18.52 11.77 -12.74
C SER A 93 17.88 12.45 -11.53
N ARG A 94 18.74 12.91 -10.61
CA ARG A 94 18.56 14.03 -9.67
C ARG A 94 17.46 13.95 -8.58
N ALA A 95 18.01 14.04 -7.37
CA ALA A 95 17.64 15.00 -6.33
C ALA A 95 16.54 14.60 -5.35
N GLN A 96 16.83 14.87 -4.08
CA GLN A 96 15.88 15.34 -3.08
C GLN A 96 14.69 16.03 -3.78
N GLY A 97 13.48 15.44 -3.76
CA GLY A 97 12.36 16.08 -4.47
C GLY A 97 11.07 15.29 -4.68
N GLY A 98 11.03 13.97 -4.41
CA GLY A 98 9.77 13.23 -4.48
C GLY A 98 8.77 13.67 -3.41
N ASP A 99 9.24 13.86 -2.18
CA ASP A 99 8.36 14.14 -1.04
C ASP A 99 7.70 15.52 -1.15
N ALA A 100 8.37 16.49 -1.79
CA ALA A 100 7.85 17.84 -2.04
C ALA A 100 6.62 17.85 -2.96
N GLN A 101 6.43 16.78 -3.74
CA GLN A 101 5.25 16.59 -4.59
C GLN A 101 4.01 16.29 -3.75
N LEU A 102 4.17 15.68 -2.57
CA LEU A 102 3.07 15.35 -1.67
C LEU A 102 3.09 16.30 -0.47
N ARG A 103 2.24 17.33 -0.52
CA ARG A 103 2.12 18.35 0.54
C ARG A 103 0.68 18.76 0.82
N GLY A 104 0.39 18.98 2.10
CA GLY A 104 -0.91 19.35 2.62
C GLY A 104 -1.72 18.16 3.14
N ARG A 105 -2.98 18.42 3.49
CA ARG A 105 -3.88 17.46 4.12
C ARG A 105 -4.68 16.69 3.08
N LEU A 106 -4.66 15.36 3.17
CA LEU A 106 -5.57 14.45 2.48
C LEU A 106 -6.58 13.89 3.48
N CYS A 107 -7.83 13.78 3.07
CA CYS A 107 -8.89 13.19 3.89
C CYS A 107 -9.42 11.94 3.22
N GLN A 108 -9.72 10.93 4.04
CA GLN A 108 -10.23 9.64 3.59
C GLN A 108 -11.73 9.75 3.28
N TRP A 109 -12.14 9.22 2.13
CA TRP A 109 -13.56 8.95 1.87
C TRP A 109 -13.90 7.51 2.28
N SER A 110 -14.81 7.33 3.24
CA SER A 110 -15.49 6.06 3.49
C SER A 110 -16.91 6.18 2.94
N GLY A 111 -17.14 5.71 1.71
CA GLY A 111 -18.48 5.58 1.15
C GLY A 111 -19.35 4.66 2.00
N SER A 112 -20.56 5.10 2.33
CA SER A 112 -21.54 4.34 3.09
C SER A 112 -22.02 3.13 2.28
N SER A 113 -21.88 1.91 2.82
CA SER A 113 -22.68 0.77 2.38
C SER A 113 -24.12 0.99 2.87
N SER A 114 -25.06 1.04 1.94
CA SER A 114 -26.50 1.29 2.08
C SER A 114 -27.22 0.58 3.23
N SER A 115 -28.00 1.31 4.05
CA SER A 115 -29.48 1.28 4.08
C SER A 115 -30.06 2.12 5.25
N TYR A 116 -31.21 2.77 4.98
CA TYR A 116 -32.11 3.51 5.88
C TYR A 116 -31.61 4.77 6.64
N SER A 117 -32.13 5.92 6.19
CA SER A 117 -32.42 7.16 6.95
C SER A 117 -31.31 7.84 7.77
N GLY A 118 -30.89 9.03 7.33
CA GLY A 118 -30.46 10.12 8.21
C GLY A 118 -28.97 10.44 8.19
N SER A 119 -28.62 11.46 7.41
CA SER A 119 -27.43 12.33 7.45
C SER A 119 -26.32 12.04 8.49
N SER A 120 -25.09 11.78 8.01
CA SER A 120 -23.81 12.29 8.57
C SER A 120 -22.62 11.85 7.69
N TYR A 121 -21.95 12.81 7.06
CA TYR A 121 -20.69 12.64 6.34
C TYR A 121 -19.58 12.38 7.37
N SER A 122 -19.15 11.12 7.54
CA SER A 122 -18.19 10.75 8.59
C SER A 122 -16.74 10.95 8.13
N ARG A 123 -16.03 11.87 8.80
CA ARG A 123 -14.62 12.26 8.55
C ARG A 123 -13.68 11.30 9.27
N THR A 124 -13.66 10.03 8.88
CA THR A 124 -13.01 8.99 9.70
C THR A 124 -11.49 9.14 9.86
N ALA A 125 -10.77 9.69 8.87
CA ALA A 125 -9.33 9.92 8.99
C ALA A 125 -8.80 10.99 8.04
N SER A 126 -7.74 11.66 8.46
CA SER A 126 -6.97 12.63 7.70
C SER A 126 -5.48 12.37 7.89
N ILE A 127 -4.68 12.73 6.90
CA ILE A 127 -3.23 12.69 6.98
C ILE A 127 -2.66 13.96 6.36
N GLU A 128 -1.75 14.61 7.05
CA GLU A 128 -1.09 15.83 6.59
C GLU A 128 0.37 15.53 6.26
N PHE A 129 0.80 15.94 5.07
CA PHE A 129 2.17 15.79 4.59
C PHE A 129 2.86 17.15 4.52
N ASP A 130 4.09 17.24 5.03
CA ASP A 130 4.84 18.50 5.11
C ASP A 130 5.65 18.85 3.85
N GLY A 131 5.76 17.92 2.89
CA GLY A 131 6.62 18.07 1.71
C GLY A 131 8.09 17.71 1.96
N GLN A 132 8.44 17.28 3.17
CA GLN A 132 9.81 17.02 3.63
C GLN A 132 10.00 15.61 4.21
N GLY A 133 8.97 14.77 4.11
CA GLY A 133 9.02 13.37 4.56
C GLY A 133 8.40 13.14 5.94
N ASN A 134 7.74 14.13 6.56
CA ASN A 134 6.96 13.93 7.78
C ASN A 134 5.45 13.96 7.50
N ALA A 135 4.74 13.06 8.18
CA ALA A 135 3.30 12.96 8.10
C ALA A 135 2.64 13.03 9.49
N LEU A 136 1.44 13.57 9.55
CA LEU A 136 0.59 13.56 10.74
C LEU A 136 -0.75 12.92 10.40
N TYR A 137 -0.97 11.70 10.87
CA TYR A 137 -2.24 10.98 10.74
C TYR A 137 -3.16 11.32 11.89
N SER A 138 -4.43 11.62 11.62
CA SER A 138 -5.45 11.90 12.62
C SER A 138 -6.74 11.18 12.26
N SER A 139 -7.32 10.43 13.20
CA SER A 139 -8.63 9.79 13.04
C SER A 139 -9.52 10.10 14.23
N GLU A 140 -10.84 10.21 14.00
CA GLU A 140 -11.83 10.54 15.04
C GLU A 140 -11.84 9.52 16.20
N SER A 141 -11.25 8.35 16.03
CA SER A 141 -11.17 7.27 17.03
C SER A 141 -10.00 7.38 18.01
N SER A 142 -9.09 8.33 17.85
CA SER A 142 -7.82 8.39 18.61
C SER A 142 -7.99 9.13 19.95
N TYR A 143 -8.92 8.68 20.80
CA TYR A 143 -8.96 9.06 22.21
C TYR A 143 -8.23 8.02 23.06
N SER A 144 -7.09 8.40 23.63
CA SER A 144 -6.57 7.79 24.86
C SER A 144 -5.79 8.85 25.63
N GLY A 145 -6.37 9.33 26.74
CA GLY A 145 -5.83 10.44 27.55
C GLY A 145 -4.80 10.01 28.59
N ASN A 146 -4.09 10.99 29.18
CA ASN A 146 -4.27 11.44 30.58
C ASN A 146 -3.19 12.48 30.98
N ALA A 147 -3.63 13.52 31.70
CA ALA A 147 -2.88 14.44 32.57
C ALA A 147 -1.66 15.25 32.03
N GLY A 148 -1.80 16.57 31.98
CA GLY A 148 -0.67 17.50 32.14
C GLY A 148 -0.69 18.70 31.20
N MET A 149 -0.80 19.89 31.77
CA MET A 149 -0.83 21.21 31.13
C MET A 149 0.23 21.45 30.04
N ALA A 150 -0.17 21.95 28.85
CA ALA A 150 0.55 22.97 28.06
C ALA A 150 -0.17 23.24 26.72
N TYR A 151 -0.15 24.50 26.28
CA TYR A 151 -0.82 25.03 25.10
C TYR A 151 -0.39 24.37 23.77
N GLY A 152 -1.37 23.99 22.94
CA GLY A 152 -1.27 23.81 21.49
C GLY A 152 -0.60 22.51 21.00
N ASN A 153 -1.37 21.45 20.75
CA ASN A 153 -0.91 20.40 19.85
C ASN A 153 -2.04 19.50 19.32
N SER A 154 -2.08 19.37 18.00
CA SER A 154 -2.97 18.51 17.22
C SER A 154 -2.76 17.02 17.58
N GLY A 155 -3.81 16.39 18.11
CA GLY A 155 -3.81 14.99 18.55
C GLY A 155 -3.84 13.98 17.40
N GLY A 156 -2.71 13.81 16.73
CA GLY A 156 -2.51 12.82 15.67
C GLY A 156 -1.25 11.97 15.86
N THR A 157 -1.23 10.78 15.25
CA THR A 157 -0.07 9.89 15.18
C THR A 157 0.91 10.44 14.15
N ARG A 158 2.13 10.76 14.58
CA ARG A 158 3.19 11.20 13.66
C ARG A 158 3.75 10.03 12.87
N GLY A 159 4.35 10.33 11.74
CA GLY A 159 5.01 9.36 10.90
C GLY A 159 5.97 9.98 9.90
N GLN A 160 6.63 9.11 9.16
CA GLN A 160 7.46 9.48 8.03
C GLN A 160 6.85 8.94 6.75
N TYR A 161 7.05 9.65 5.65
CA TYR A 161 6.64 9.15 4.35
C TYR A 161 7.75 9.31 3.32
N ARG A 162 7.62 8.54 2.23
CA ARG A 162 8.50 8.66 1.08
C ARG A 162 7.74 8.43 -0.21
N VAL A 163 7.91 9.34 -1.16
CA VAL A 163 7.37 9.23 -2.52
C VAL A 163 8.42 8.62 -3.43
N GLU A 164 8.11 7.47 -4.01
CA GLU A 164 8.95 6.73 -4.95
C GLU A 164 8.11 6.43 -6.21
N GLY A 165 8.21 7.30 -7.22
CA GLY A 165 7.39 7.20 -8.44
C GLY A 165 5.90 7.38 -8.12
N ASP A 166 5.11 6.37 -8.44
CA ASP A 166 3.67 6.32 -8.14
C ASP A 166 3.34 5.61 -6.84
N GLN A 167 4.35 5.33 -6.00
CA GLN A 167 4.15 4.72 -4.69
C GLN A 167 4.53 5.70 -3.59
N VAL A 168 3.73 5.72 -2.52
CA VAL A 168 4.00 6.48 -1.29
C VAL A 168 4.01 5.49 -0.13
N THR A 169 5.15 5.36 0.52
CA THR A 169 5.27 4.54 1.75
C THR A 169 5.14 5.46 2.95
N ILE A 170 4.28 5.12 3.90
CA ILE A 170 3.97 5.90 5.10
C ILE A 170 4.21 4.99 6.32
N ARG A 171 5.12 5.39 7.19
CA ARG A 171 5.45 4.69 8.42
C ARG A 171 5.06 5.55 9.61
N LEU A 172 4.04 5.13 10.35
CA LEU A 172 3.58 5.81 11.56
C LEU A 172 4.39 5.34 12.78
N GLU A 173 4.43 6.19 13.81
CA GLU A 173 5.13 5.91 15.07
C GLU A 173 4.52 4.75 15.87
N ASP A 174 3.24 4.44 15.64
CA ASP A 174 2.55 3.28 16.23
C ASP A 174 3.01 1.94 15.63
N GLY A 175 3.94 1.97 14.66
CA GLY A 175 4.46 0.79 13.98
C GLY A 175 3.70 0.43 12.70
N SER A 176 2.61 1.13 12.40
CA SER A 176 1.85 0.93 11.15
C SER A 176 2.69 1.33 9.95
N ASN A 177 2.66 0.50 8.91
CA ASN A 177 3.28 0.79 7.63
C ASN A 177 2.22 0.67 6.53
N VAL A 178 1.95 1.78 5.84
CA VAL A 178 0.94 1.90 4.80
C VAL A 178 1.63 2.19 3.49
N VAL A 179 1.30 1.43 2.46
CA VAL A 179 1.72 1.72 1.09
C VAL A 179 0.51 2.24 0.34
N ALA A 180 0.64 3.44 -0.22
CA ALA A 180 -0.37 4.08 -1.03
C ALA A 180 0.12 4.22 -2.48
N ARG A 181 -0.79 4.16 -3.44
CA ARG A 181 -0.53 4.47 -4.84
C ARG A 181 -0.94 5.91 -5.13
N VAL A 182 -0.18 6.61 -5.96
CA VAL A 182 -0.57 7.91 -6.51
C VAL A 182 -1.73 7.70 -7.46
N ASN A 183 -2.88 8.30 -7.15
CA ASN A 183 -4.07 8.24 -7.99
C ASN A 183 -4.14 9.42 -8.96
N MET A 184 -3.75 10.61 -8.48
CA MET A 184 -3.76 11.83 -9.26
C MET A 184 -2.54 12.69 -8.97
N ARG A 185 -1.83 13.02 -10.05
CA ARG A 185 -0.72 13.97 -10.06
C ARG A 185 -1.05 15.10 -11.04
N GLN A 186 -0.96 16.32 -10.55
CA GLN A 186 -1.20 17.53 -11.33
C GLN A 186 -0.04 17.79 -12.30
N ASN A 187 -0.26 18.65 -13.31
CA ASN A 187 0.75 19.01 -14.31
C ASN A 187 2.01 19.68 -13.70
N ASP A 188 1.90 20.25 -12.50
CA ASP A 188 3.00 20.83 -11.73
C ASP A 188 3.77 19.79 -10.90
N GLY A 189 3.42 18.50 -11.03
CA GLY A 189 4.02 17.39 -10.31
C GLY A 189 3.43 17.13 -8.93
N ARG A 190 2.50 17.98 -8.45
CA ARG A 190 1.86 17.83 -7.14
C ARG A 190 0.94 16.62 -7.10
N ILE A 191 1.08 15.80 -6.07
CA ILE A 191 0.17 14.69 -5.78
C ILE A 191 -1.00 15.25 -4.98
N THR A 192 -2.22 15.06 -5.51
CA THR A 192 -3.46 15.54 -4.86
C THR A 192 -4.32 14.39 -4.37
N GLU A 193 -4.06 13.16 -4.84
CA GLU A 193 -4.85 11.98 -4.51
C GLU A 193 -3.97 10.74 -4.37
N LEU A 194 -4.26 9.96 -3.32
CA LEU A 194 -3.65 8.66 -3.04
C LEU A 194 -4.73 7.59 -2.87
N MET A 195 -4.40 6.37 -3.27
CA MET A 195 -5.18 5.17 -2.99
C MET A 195 -4.42 4.31 -1.98
N ALA A 196 -4.97 4.14 -0.79
CA ALA A 196 -4.37 3.32 0.27
C ALA A 196 -5.42 2.37 0.83
N ASN A 197 -5.13 1.07 0.86
CA ASN A 197 -6.05 0.03 1.36
C ASN A 197 -7.44 0.10 0.70
N GLY A 198 -7.50 0.32 -0.62
CA GLY A 198 -8.75 0.46 -1.37
C GLY A 198 -9.55 1.73 -1.10
N LYS A 199 -9.01 2.67 -0.30
CA LYS A 199 -9.66 3.93 0.03
C LYS A 199 -8.99 5.11 -0.67
N LEU A 200 -9.81 6.02 -1.15
CA LEU A 200 -9.36 7.28 -1.74
C LEU A 200 -9.05 8.29 -0.64
N TRP A 201 -7.87 8.89 -0.75
CA TRP A 201 -7.37 9.99 0.07
C TRP A 201 -7.13 11.18 -0.84
N ALA A 202 -7.84 12.28 -0.65
CA ALA A 202 -7.72 13.44 -1.53
C ALA A 202 -7.82 14.76 -0.77
N THR A 203 -7.19 15.80 -1.32
CA THR A 203 -7.29 17.17 -0.76
C THR A 203 -8.73 17.70 -0.83
N GLY A 204 -9.46 17.35 -1.90
CA GLY A 204 -10.85 17.79 -2.13
C GLY A 204 -11.85 17.19 -1.14
N LEU A 205 -11.46 16.14 -0.40
CA LEU A 205 -12.33 15.46 0.57
C LEU A 205 -12.29 16.09 1.97
N CYS A 206 -11.47 17.12 2.18
CA CYS A 206 -11.30 17.77 3.47
C CYS A 206 -12.27 18.93 3.77
N GLN A 207 -13.39 19.03 3.04
CA GLN A 207 -14.39 20.10 3.18
C GLN A 207 -15.29 19.95 4.43
#